data_AF-A0A4P7DQ78-F1
#
_entry.id   AF-A0A4P7DQ78-F1
#
_cell.length_a   1.000
_cell.length_b   1.000
_cell.length_c   1.000
_cell.angle_alpha   90.00
_cell.angle_beta   90.00
_cell.angle_gamma   90.00
#
_symmetry.space_group_name_H-M   'P 1'
#
loop_
_entity.id
_entity.type
_entity.pdbx_description
1 polymer ?
#
loop_
_entity_poly.entity_id
_entity_poly.type
_entity_poly.pdbx_seq_one_letter_code
_entity_poly.pdbx_strand_id
1 'polypeptide(L)'
;MVNSYTSNSNEILGALKALNAKYNDYLIGEGRWLNEGFESIVSIEENPADSRQENLILKKEIFMMLPVHIREDIATFMVID
;
A
#
# COMPACT_ATOMS: atom_id res chain seq x y z
N MET A 1 -2.20 -7.52 -16.55
CA MET A 1 -1.88 -6.09 -16.57
C MET A 1 -1.23 -5.78 -15.22
N VAL A 2 0.07 -5.50 -15.22
CA VAL A 2 0.80 -5.08 -14.01
C VAL A 2 0.66 -3.57 -13.99
N ASN A 3 -0.05 -3.03 -12.99
CA ASN A 3 -0.18 -1.59 -12.83
C ASN A 3 1.15 -1.10 -12.23
N SER A 4 2.08 -0.65 -13.08
CA SER A 4 3.33 -0.04 -12.66
C SER A 4 3.09 1.43 -12.33
N TYR A 5 3.15 1.77 -11.05
CA TYR A 5 2.97 3.13 -10.55
C TYR A 5 4.28 3.90 -10.68
N THR A 6 4.27 5.02 -11.40
CA THR A 6 5.43 5.94 -11.56
C THR A 6 5.54 6.98 -10.43
N SER A 7 4.61 6.99 -9.47
CA SER A 7 4.75 7.77 -8.24
C SER A 7 5.82 7.11 -7.37
N ASN A 8 6.85 7.87 -6.98
CA ASN A 8 7.95 7.44 -6.12
C ASN A 8 7.48 6.43 -5.06
N SER A 9 7.97 5.18 -5.09
CA SER A 9 7.63 4.15 -4.10
C SER A 9 7.73 4.68 -2.67
N ASN A 10 8.71 5.54 -2.42
CA ASN A 10 8.94 6.23 -1.14
C ASN A 10 7.77 7.14 -0.71
N GLU A 11 7.14 7.85 -1.64
CA GLU A 11 6.01 8.74 -1.34
C GLU A 11 4.77 7.91 -0.95
N ILE A 12 4.50 6.83 -1.69
CA ILE A 12 3.41 5.90 -1.39
C ILE A 12 3.64 5.22 -0.03
N LEU A 13 4.85 4.72 0.23
CA LEU A 13 5.20 4.12 1.52
C LEU A 13 5.09 5.13 2.67
N GLY A 14 5.47 6.38 2.42
CA GLY A 14 5.29 7.47 3.39
C GLY A 14 3.80 7.72 3.72
N ALA A 15 2.94 7.75 2.71
CA ALA A 15 1.50 7.89 2.88
C ALA A 15 0.88 6.71 3.64
N LEU A 16 1.28 5.47 3.31
CA LEU A 16 0.82 4.27 4.03
C LEU A 16 1.26 4.27 5.50
N LYS A 17 2.48 4.71 5.79
CA LYS A 17 2.94 4.88 7.18
C LYS A 17 2.17 5.96 7.92
N ALA A 18 1.80 7.06 7.25
CA ALA A 18 0.95 8.08 7.86
C ALA A 18 -0.45 7.55 8.19
N LEU A 19 -0.99 6.64 7.37
CA LEU A 19 -2.25 5.94 7.67
C LEU A 19 -2.17 5.06 8.92
N ASN A 20 -1.00 4.50 9.25
CA ASN A 20 -0.85 3.70 10.48
C ASN A 20 -1.23 4.51 11.72
N ALA A 21 -0.84 5.80 11.77
CA ALA A 21 -1.23 6.68 12.86
C ALA A 21 -2.73 7.02 12.84
N LYS A 22 -3.30 7.22 11.65
CA LYS A 22 -4.74 7.53 11.49
C LYS A 22 -5.64 6.36 11.91
N TYR A 23 -5.23 5.13 11.62
CA TYR A 23 -5.98 3.90 11.88
C TYR A 23 -5.29 2.98 12.90
N ASN A 24 -4.60 3.58 13.88
CA ASN A 24 -3.88 2.82 14.92
C ASN A 24 -4.81 1.85 15.68
N ASP A 25 -6.03 2.28 16.01
CA ASP A 25 -7.00 1.43 16.71
C ASP A 25 -7.38 0.19 15.88
N TYR A 26 -7.52 0.35 14.56
CA TYR A 26 -7.74 -0.77 13.65
C TYR A 26 -6.52 -1.69 13.61
N LEU A 27 -5.31 -1.14 13.57
CA LEU A 27 -4.09 -1.95 13.57
C LEU A 27 -3.93 -2.78 14.86
N ILE A 28 -4.29 -2.20 16.01
CA ILE A 28 -4.27 -2.88 17.32
C ILE A 28 -5.32 -3.99 17.41
N GLY A 29 -6.55 -3.72 16.94
CA GLY A 29 -7.66 -4.67 17.04
C GLY A 29 -7.60 -5.78 15.99
N GLU A 30 -7.39 -5.40 14.73
CA GLU A 30 -7.58 -6.24 13.56
C GLU A 30 -6.33 -6.35 12.69
N GLY A 31 -5.40 -5.38 12.71
CA GLY A 31 -4.27 -5.32 11.78
C GLY A 31 -3.10 -6.28 12.02
N ARG A 32 -3.25 -7.29 12.86
CA ARG A 32 -2.19 -8.32 13.07
C ARG A 32 -1.82 -9.04 11.78
N TRP A 33 -2.78 -9.25 10.88
CA TRP A 33 -2.55 -9.88 9.58
C TRP A 33 -1.86 -8.96 8.56
N LEU A 34 -1.73 -7.67 8.88
CA LEU A 34 -1.00 -6.67 8.10
C LEU A 34 0.46 -6.51 8.56
N ASN A 35 0.99 -7.44 9.36
CA ASN A 35 2.34 -7.31 9.95
C ASN A 35 2.56 -5.92 10.57
N GLU A 36 1.56 -5.42 11.31
CA GLU A 36 1.59 -4.17 12.07
C GLU A 36 1.52 -2.86 11.26
N GLY A 37 1.25 -2.89 9.94
CA GLY A 37 1.08 -1.64 9.18
C GLY A 37 0.58 -1.77 7.74
N PHE A 38 0.07 -0.67 7.18
CA PHE A 38 -0.46 -0.62 5.82
C PHE A 38 0.61 -0.71 4.74
N GLU A 39 1.88 -0.50 5.04
CA GLU A 39 2.97 -0.79 4.11
C GLU A 39 2.98 -2.25 3.64
N SER A 40 2.40 -3.17 4.42
CA SER A 40 2.30 -4.58 4.05
C SER A 40 1.37 -4.85 2.87
N ILE A 41 0.47 -3.91 2.54
CA ILE A 41 -0.47 -4.03 1.42
C ILE A 41 0.24 -3.89 0.06
N VAL A 42 1.49 -3.45 0.05
CA VAL A 42 2.30 -3.30 -1.16
C VAL A 42 3.52 -4.24 -1.11
N SER A 43 4.03 -4.56 -2.29
CA SER A 43 5.33 -5.18 -2.51
C SER A 43 6.17 -4.27 -3.40
N ILE A 44 7.48 -4.25 -3.17
CA ILE A 44 8.43 -3.61 -4.08
C ILE A 44 9.10 -4.73 -4.86
N GLU A 45 8.95 -4.71 -6.18
CA GLU A 45 9.67 -5.60 -7.08
C GLU A 45 10.69 -4.79 -7.88
N GLU A 46 11.92 -5.28 -7.95
CA GLU A 46 12.93 -4.71 -8.84
C GLU A 46 12.47 -4.91 -10.28
N ASN A 47 12.50 -3.86 -11.10
CA ASN A 47 12.19 -4.00 -12.51
C ASN A 47 13.34 -4.75 -13.22
N PRO A 48 13.12 -5.96 -13.76
CA PRO A 48 14.19 -6.73 -14.39
C PRO A 48 14.76 -6.05 -15.65
N ALA A 49 14.05 -5.08 -16.23
CA ALA A 49 14.49 -4.29 -17.38
C ALA A 49 15.28 -3.03 -17.01
N ASP A 50 15.14 -2.53 -15.78
CA ASP A 50 15.86 -1.35 -15.29
C ASP A 50 16.01 -1.45 -13.75
N SER A 51 17.21 -1.83 -13.29
CA SER A 51 17.52 -1.96 -11.86
C SER A 51 17.45 -0.65 -11.07
N ARG A 52 17.24 0.49 -11.74
CA ARG A 52 16.99 1.80 -11.11
C ARG A 52 15.50 2.11 -10.94
N GLN A 53 14.61 1.24 -11.43
CA GLN A 53 13.18 1.38 -11.29
C GLN A 53 12.63 0.29 -10.37
N GLU A 54 11.98 0.74 -9.32
CA GLU A 54 11.19 -0.10 -8.44
C GLU A 54 9.74 -0.10 -8.94
N ASN A 55 9.13 -1.28 -9.00
CA ASN A 55 7.70 -1.42 -9.22
C ASN A 55 7.02 -1.65 -7.89
N LEU A 56 6.13 -0.74 -7.51
CA LEU A 56 5.24 -0.94 -6.39
C LEU A 56 4.01 -1.74 -6.84
N ILE A 57 3.72 -2.84 -6.17
CA ILE A 57 2.62 -3.74 -6.52
C ILE A 57 1.64 -3.78 -5.36
N LEU A 58 0.39 -3.39 -5.63
CA LEU A 58 -0.69 -3.50 -4.66
C LEU A 58 -1.15 -4.96 -4.55
N LYS A 59 -1.11 -5.53 -3.34
CA LYS A 59 -1.70 -6.83 -3.02
C LYS A 59 -3.22 -6.67 -2.94
N LYS A 60 -3.89 -6.77 -4.09
CA LYS A 60 -5.33 -6.51 -4.22
C LYS A 60 -6.20 -7.31 -3.26
N GLU A 61 -5.84 -8.56 -2.97
CA GLU A 61 -6.56 -9.42 -2.02
C GLU A 61 -6.57 -8.83 -0.60
N ILE A 62 -5.40 -8.41 -0.11
CA ILE A 62 -5.21 -7.73 1.18
C ILE A 62 -5.97 -6.40 1.18
N PHE A 63 -5.80 -5.62 0.12
CA PHE A 63 -6.49 -4.34 -0.01
C PHE A 63 -8.00 -4.48 0.10
N MET A 64 -8.59 -5.48 -0.57
CA MET A 64 -10.04 -5.73 -0.57
C MET A 64 -10.60 -6.23 0.76
N MET A 65 -9.75 -6.74 1.66
CA MET A 65 -10.14 -7.12 3.02
C MET A 65 -10.24 -5.92 3.97
N LEU A 66 -9.70 -4.76 3.58
CA LEU A 66 -9.77 -3.56 4.40
C LEU A 66 -11.19 -2.97 4.44
N PRO A 67 -11.60 -2.36 5.57
CA PRO A 67 -12.82 -1.58 5.64
C PRO A 67 -12.89 -0.54 4.52
N VAL A 68 -14.10 -0.30 3.99
CA VAL A 68 -14.35 0.61 2.85
C VAL A 68 -13.67 1.97 3.03
N HIS A 69 -13.83 2.60 4.19
CA HIS A 69 -13.26 3.91 4.48
C HIS A 69 -11.72 3.93 4.46
N ILE A 70 -11.06 2.83 4.85
CA ILE A 70 -9.59 2.72 4.78
C ILE A 70 -9.15 2.57 3.32
N ARG A 71 -9.91 1.79 2.52
CA ARG A 71 -9.65 1.63 1.08
C ARG A 71 -9.80 2.94 0.31
N GLU A 72 -10.83 3.72 0.62
CA GLU A 72 -11.06 5.04 0.03
C GLU A 72 -9.89 5.98 0.31
N ASP A 73 -9.45 6.02 1.57
CA ASP A 73 -8.26 6.77 1.98
C ASP A 73 -7.03 6.35 1.16
N ILE A 74 -6.70 5.07 1.11
CA ILE A 74 -5.55 4.54 0.35
C ILE A 74 -5.65 4.89 -1.15
N ALA A 75 -6.86 4.80 -1.72
CA ALA A 75 -7.13 5.13 -3.12
C ALA A 75 -6.93 6.63 -3.43
N THR A 76 -6.86 7.51 -2.44
CA THR A 76 -6.52 8.93 -2.68
C THR A 76 -5.05 9.14 -3.03
N PHE A 77 -4.15 8.24 -2.62
CA PHE A 77 -2.70 8.32 -2.88
C PHE A 77 -2.26 7.34 -3.98
N MET A 78 -3.01 6.27 -4.18
CA MET A 78 -2.82 5.31 -5.26
C MET A 78 -3.88 5.60 -6.32
N VAL A 79 -3.50 6.11 -7.49
CA VAL A 79 -4.41 6.20 -8.64
C VAL A 79 -4.74 4.77 -9.07
N ILE A 80 -5.79 4.19 -8.49
CA ILE A 80 -6.27 2.85 -8.81
C ILE A 80 -7.23 3.00 -10.00
N ASP A 81 -6.70 2.93 -11.22
CA ASP A 81 -7.47 2.72 -12.45
C ASP A 81 -7.92 1.24 -12.58
#